data_AF-A0AA47M5H4-F1
#
_entry.id   AF-A0AA47M5H4-F1
#
_cell.length_a   1.000
_cell.length_b   1.000
_cell.length_c   1.000
_cell.angle_alpha   90.00
_cell.angle_beta   90.00
_cell.angle_gamma   90.00
#
_symmetry.space_group_name_H-M   'P 1'
#
loop_
_entity.id
_entity.type
_entity.pdbx_description
1 polymer ?
#
loop_
_entity_poly.entity_id
_entity_poly.type
_entity_poly.pdbx_seq_one_letter_code
_entity_poly.pdbx_strand_id
1 'polypeptide(L)'
;MSLRILVFFCKHWWVENVNVSERGLLFWPHVKHQDKTVRWRGELPNPNVESFEEVKIRCADPVFTVKVGIFNSIAREINTFLTMYQAVHPMLPFLSEDMHKLFKGQQSAQGQFSD
;
A
#
# COMPACT_ATOMS: atom_id res chain seq x y z
N MET A 1 -0.49 11.75 -25.89
CA MET A 1 0.62 11.07 -25.16
C MET A 1 0.08 10.64 -23.81
N SER A 2 -0.60 9.49 -23.76
CA SER A 2 -0.09 8.20 -23.25
C SER A 2 0.03 8.16 -21.72
N LEU A 3 -1.09 7.85 -21.05
CA LEU A 3 -1.11 7.33 -19.66
C LEU A 3 -0.24 6.08 -19.46
N ARG A 4 0.34 5.51 -20.53
CA ARG A 4 1.15 4.27 -20.45
C ARG A 4 2.51 4.47 -19.79
N ILE A 5 3.09 5.68 -19.78
CA ILE A 5 4.40 5.93 -19.16
C ILE A 5 4.33 5.84 -17.63
N LEU A 6 3.22 6.30 -17.04
CA LEU A 6 2.97 6.24 -15.60
C LEU A 6 2.94 4.80 -15.06
N VAL A 7 2.37 3.85 -15.83
CA VAL A 7 2.22 2.45 -15.42
C VAL A 7 3.56 1.69 -15.39
N PHE A 8 4.57 2.14 -16.15
CA PHE A 8 5.89 1.50 -16.14
C PHE A 8 6.69 1.76 -14.87
N PHE A 9 6.44 2.88 -14.18
CA PHE A 9 7.24 3.27 -13.02
C PHE A 9 6.73 2.68 -11.69
N CYS A 10 5.40 2.47 -11.58
CA CYS A 10 4.76 1.82 -10.43
C CYS A 10 3.48 1.11 -10.87
N LYS A 11 3.52 -0.23 -11.01
CA LYS A 11 2.31 -1.05 -11.28
C LYS A 11 1.26 -1.00 -10.17
N HIS A 12 1.61 -0.51 -8.99
CA HIS A 12 0.71 -0.36 -7.84
C HIS A 12 0.69 1.11 -7.42
N TRP A 13 -0.51 1.65 -7.21
CA TRP A 13 -0.69 2.99 -6.66
C TRP A 13 -0.47 2.96 -5.15
N TRP A 14 0.78 3.20 -4.73
CA TRP A 14 1.14 3.17 -3.31
C TRP A 14 0.34 4.23 -2.54
N VAL A 15 0.16 5.43 -3.10
CA VAL A 15 -0.66 6.50 -2.50
C VAL A 15 -2.09 6.02 -2.17
N GLU A 16 -2.75 5.33 -3.10
CA GLU A 16 -4.10 4.80 -2.87
C GLU A 16 -4.09 3.63 -1.88
N ASN A 17 -3.09 2.75 -2.03
CA ASN A 17 -2.99 1.52 -1.25
C ASN A 17 -2.66 1.77 0.23
N VAL A 18 -1.99 2.87 0.60
CA VAL A 18 -1.72 3.21 2.01
C VAL A 18 -3.03 3.38 2.80
N ASN A 19 -4.01 4.08 2.23
CA ASN A 19 -5.29 4.27 2.90
C ASN A 19 -6.05 2.93 3.03
N VAL A 20 -5.94 2.06 2.02
CA VAL A 20 -6.57 0.73 2.02
C VAL A 20 -5.90 -0.19 3.04
N SER A 21 -4.57 -0.20 3.11
CA SER A 21 -3.81 -1.04 4.03
C SER A 21 -3.99 -0.63 5.48
N GLU A 22 -4.06 0.67 5.78
CA GLU A 22 -4.38 1.17 7.13
C GLU A 22 -5.77 0.73 7.59
N ARG A 23 -6.79 0.91 6.75
CA ARG A 23 -8.13 0.39 7.04
C ARG A 23 -8.15 -1.14 7.14
N GLY A 24 -7.41 -1.82 6.28
CA GLY A 24 -7.26 -3.27 6.31
C GLY A 24 -6.67 -3.77 7.63
N LEU A 25 -5.67 -3.07 8.18
CA LEU A 25 -5.10 -3.39 9.49
C LEU A 25 -6.11 -3.20 10.63
N LEU A 26 -6.95 -2.17 10.56
CA LEU A 26 -8.03 -1.96 11.53
C LEU A 26 -9.06 -3.10 11.49
N PHE A 27 -9.39 -3.58 10.30
CA PHE A 27 -10.34 -4.69 10.11
C PHE A 27 -9.72 -6.08 10.36
N TRP A 28 -8.40 -6.21 10.32
CA TRP A 28 -7.69 -7.48 10.38
C TRP A 28 -8.04 -8.38 11.58
N PRO A 29 -8.24 -7.86 12.81
CA PRO A 29 -8.67 -8.68 13.95
C PRO A 29 -10.02 -9.37 13.72
N HIS A 30 -10.94 -8.71 13.02
CA HIS A 30 -12.25 -9.27 12.68
C HIS A 30 -12.13 -10.36 11.62
N VAL A 31 -11.25 -10.19 10.64
CA VAL A 31 -10.94 -11.21 9.63
C VAL A 31 -10.36 -12.46 10.29
N LYS A 32 -9.39 -12.29 11.21
CA LYS A 32 -8.84 -13.40 12.01
C LYS A 32 -9.89 -14.08 12.88
N HIS A 33 -10.85 -13.31 13.42
CA HIS A 33 -11.96 -13.88 14.18
C HIS A 33 -12.86 -14.74 13.29
N GLN A 34 -13.21 -14.28 12.08
CA GLN A 34 -14.01 -15.05 11.13
C GLN A 34 -13.31 -16.34 10.70
N ASP A 35 -12.01 -16.30 10.37
CA ASP A 35 -11.23 -17.50 10.07
C ASP A 35 -11.25 -18.49 11.26
N LYS A 36 -11.13 -17.97 12.49
CA LYS A 36 -11.24 -18.79 13.71
C LYS A 36 -12.58 -19.49 13.84
N THR A 37 -13.67 -18.75 13.64
CA THR A 37 -15.05 -19.24 13.76
C THR A 37 -15.38 -20.28 12.70
N VAL A 38 -14.91 -20.09 11.46
CA VAL A 38 -15.12 -21.02 10.35
C VAL A 38 -14.25 -22.28 10.49
N ARG A 39 -12.93 -22.14 10.70
CA ARG A 39 -12.00 -23.27 10.64
C ARG A 39 -11.89 -24.07 11.93
N TRP A 40 -11.89 -23.40 13.08
CA TRP A 40 -11.54 -24.05 14.35
C TRP A 40 -12.76 -24.36 15.20
N ARG A 41 -13.78 -23.50 15.14
CA ARG A 41 -15.02 -23.68 15.90
C ARG A 41 -16.11 -24.42 15.12
N GLY A 42 -16.04 -24.39 13.78
CA GLY A 42 -17.06 -25.01 12.91
C GLY A 42 -18.45 -24.37 13.04
N GLU A 43 -18.52 -23.14 13.58
CA GLU A 43 -19.77 -22.41 13.84
C GLU A 43 -20.36 -21.80 12.56
N LEU A 44 -19.56 -21.69 11.49
CA LEU A 44 -19.96 -21.15 10.19
C LEU A 44 -19.53 -22.09 9.05
N PRO A 45 -20.33 -22.22 7.97
CA PRO A 45 -19.96 -23.02 6.81
C PRO A 45 -18.69 -22.44 6.15
N ASN A 46 -17.77 -23.33 5.77
CA ASN A 46 -16.54 -22.96 5.07
C ASN A 46 -16.85 -22.63 3.59
N PRO A 47 -16.73 -21.37 3.16
CA PRO A 47 -16.97 -21.03 1.76
C PRO A 47 -15.81 -21.55 0.90
N ASN A 48 -16.16 -22.31 -0.15
CA ASN A 48 -15.21 -22.82 -1.12
C ASN A 48 -15.00 -21.78 -2.24
N VAL A 49 -14.39 -20.65 -1.88
CA VAL A 49 -14.09 -19.54 -2.80
C VAL A 49 -12.62 -19.14 -2.67
N GLU A 50 -12.01 -18.78 -3.80
CA GLU A 50 -10.59 -18.43 -3.89
C GLU A 50 -10.20 -17.28 -2.93
N SER A 51 -11.06 -16.27 -2.80
CA SER A 51 -10.83 -15.15 -1.89
C SER A 51 -10.72 -15.57 -0.43
N PHE A 52 -11.47 -16.60 -0.01
CA PHE A 52 -11.39 -17.13 1.34
C PHE A 52 -10.13 -17.99 1.54
N GLU A 53 -9.66 -18.70 0.51
CA GLU A 53 -8.37 -19.39 0.56
C GLU A 53 -7.20 -18.42 0.75
N GLU A 54 -7.21 -17.26 0.09
CA GLU A 54 -6.21 -16.22 0.34
C GLU A 54 -6.26 -15.72 1.79
N VAL A 55 -7.45 -15.41 2.31
CA VAL A 55 -7.62 -14.98 3.72
C VAL A 55 -7.04 -16.03 4.68
N LYS A 56 -7.28 -17.31 4.39
CA LYS A 56 -6.79 -18.45 5.14
C LYS A 56 -5.25 -18.52 5.15
N ILE A 57 -4.62 -18.35 3.99
CA ILE A 57 -3.16 -18.30 3.85
C ILE A 57 -2.59 -17.11 4.62
N ARG A 58 -3.20 -15.92 4.50
CA ARG A 58 -2.72 -14.71 5.18
C ARG A 58 -2.95 -14.72 6.68
N CYS A 59 -4.01 -15.35 7.18
CA CYS A 59 -4.26 -15.52 8.61
C CYS A 59 -3.25 -16.47 9.26
N ALA A 60 -2.73 -17.43 8.51
CA ALA A 60 -1.66 -18.33 8.95
C ALA A 60 -0.27 -17.67 8.99
N ASP A 61 -0.06 -16.56 8.28
CA ASP A 61 1.20 -15.80 8.32
C ASP A 61 1.30 -14.95 9.60
N PRO A 62 2.20 -15.29 10.56
CA PRO A 62 2.32 -14.57 11.81
C PRO A 62 2.86 -13.14 11.64
N VAL A 63 3.57 -12.86 10.55
CA VAL A 63 4.20 -11.57 10.28
C VAL A 63 3.44 -10.73 9.26
N PHE A 64 2.26 -11.16 8.81
CA PHE A 64 1.46 -10.43 7.82
C PHE A 64 1.21 -8.97 8.21
N THR A 65 0.71 -8.73 9.43
CA THR A 65 0.45 -7.36 9.93
C THR A 65 1.71 -6.52 10.01
N VAL A 66 2.86 -7.15 10.29
CA VAL A 66 4.16 -6.48 10.36
C VAL A 66 4.60 -6.07 8.95
N LYS A 67 4.46 -6.95 7.94
CA LYS A 67 4.75 -6.63 6.54
C LYS A 67 3.93 -5.45 6.04
N VAL A 68 2.63 -5.42 6.37
CA VAL A 68 1.74 -4.30 6.03
C VAL A 68 2.13 -3.03 6.79
N GLY A 69 2.54 -3.14 8.06
CA GLY A 69 3.06 -2.02 8.84
C GLY A 69 4.35 -1.42 8.28
N ILE A 70 5.30 -2.26 7.85
CA ILE A 70 6.54 -1.83 7.18
C ILE A 70 6.21 -1.10 5.88
N PHE A 71 5.30 -1.66 5.07
CA PHE A 71 4.80 -1.00 3.86
C PHE A 71 4.25 0.39 4.16
N ASN A 72 3.34 0.51 5.15
CA ASN A 72 2.76 1.80 5.54
C ASN A 72 3.84 2.79 6.01
N SER A 73 4.81 2.32 6.79
CA SER A 73 5.90 3.16 7.29
C SER A 73 6.74 3.72 6.15
N ILE A 74 7.15 2.87 5.20
CA ILE A 74 7.94 3.29 4.04
C ILE A 74 7.13 4.26 3.19
N ALA A 75 5.88 3.91 2.88
CA ALA A 75 5.04 4.71 2.01
C ALA A 75 4.73 6.10 2.59
N ARG A 76 4.60 6.22 3.92
CA ARG A 76 4.47 7.51 4.62
C ARG A 76 5.74 8.35 4.50
N GLU A 77 6.91 7.74 4.69
CA GLU A 77 8.21 8.42 4.59
C GLU A 77 8.42 9.02 3.20
N ILE A 78 8.06 8.28 2.15
CA ILE A 78 8.24 8.70 0.76
C ILE A 78 6.99 9.35 0.15
N ASN A 79 5.98 9.70 0.95
CA ASN A 79 4.67 10.15 0.46
C ASN A 79 4.75 11.42 -0.41
N THR A 80 5.60 12.37 -0.03
CA THR A 80 5.85 13.60 -0.81
C THR A 80 6.33 13.25 -2.22
N PHE A 81 7.27 12.31 -2.34
CA PHE A 81 7.72 11.81 -3.64
C PHE A 81 6.60 11.07 -4.37
N LEU A 82 5.90 10.14 -3.70
CA LEU A 82 4.84 9.35 -4.33
C LEU A 82 3.72 10.24 -4.90
N THR A 83 3.28 11.27 -4.17
CA THR A 83 2.23 12.18 -4.64
C THR A 83 2.63 12.99 -5.87
N MET A 84 3.91 13.36 -6.02
CA MET A 84 4.43 14.09 -7.19
C MET A 84 4.47 13.23 -8.47
N TYR A 85 4.73 11.93 -8.30
CA TYR A 85 4.99 11.02 -9.43
C TYR A 85 3.85 10.04 -9.71
N GLN A 86 2.91 9.88 -8.77
CA GLN A 86 1.73 9.05 -8.90
C GLN A 86 0.43 9.86 -9.09
N ALA A 87 0.49 11.18 -9.22
CA ALA A 87 -0.67 12.03 -9.53
C ALA A 87 -1.05 12.02 -11.04
N VAL A 88 -2.18 12.68 -11.36
CA VAL A 88 -2.71 12.84 -12.73
C VAL A 88 -1.70 13.50 -13.69
N HIS A 89 -0.82 14.34 -13.15
CA HIS A 89 0.24 15.04 -13.89
C HIS A 89 1.61 14.79 -13.23
N PRO A 90 2.28 13.67 -13.56
CA PRO A 90 3.55 13.34 -12.93
C PRO A 90 4.65 14.32 -13.34
N MET A 91 5.48 14.71 -12.37
CA MET A 91 6.65 15.58 -12.60
C MET A 91 7.84 14.86 -13.26
N LEU A 92 7.58 14.01 -14.27
CA LEU A 92 8.57 13.16 -14.94
C LEU A 92 9.90 13.84 -15.32
N PRO A 93 9.93 15.11 -15.78
CA PRO A 93 11.20 15.78 -16.09
C PRO A 93 12.18 15.87 -14.92
N PHE A 94 11.71 15.83 -13.68
CA PHE A 94 12.53 15.96 -12.46
C PHE A 94 12.78 14.61 -11.75
N LEU A 95 12.23 13.51 -12.28
CA LEU A 95 12.23 12.20 -11.62
C LEU A 95 13.61 11.72 -11.19
N SER A 96 14.59 11.80 -12.09
CA SER A 96 15.96 11.34 -11.82
C SER A 96 16.60 12.10 -10.66
N GLU A 97 16.42 13.43 -10.64
CA GLU A 97 16.99 14.29 -9.62
C GLU A 97 16.30 14.08 -8.27
N ASP A 98 14.98 13.98 -8.25
CA ASP A 98 14.22 13.78 -7.02
C ASP A 98 14.40 12.39 -6.44
N MET A 99 14.59 11.35 -7.26
CA MET A 99 15.00 10.04 -6.78
C MET A 99 16.38 10.09 -6.11
N HIS A 100 17.35 10.79 -6.70
CA HIS A 100 18.68 10.94 -6.11
C HIS A 100 18.62 11.66 -4.75
N LYS A 101 17.78 12.71 -4.64
CA LYS A 101 17.52 13.42 -3.38
C LYS A 101 16.86 12.50 -2.35
N LEU A 102 15.87 11.70 -2.76
CA LEU A 102 15.19 10.72 -1.92
C LEU A 102 16.18 9.71 -1.33
N PHE A 103 17.06 9.13 -2.15
CA PHE A 103 18.07 8.17 -1.70
C PHE A 103 19.13 8.79 -0.78
N LYS A 104 19.41 10.08 -0.93
CA LYS A 104 20.29 10.82 -0.03
C LYS A 104 19.64 11.27 1.28
N GLY A 105 18.35 11.00 1.47
CA GLY A 105 17.58 11.47 2.63
C GLY A 105 17.39 13.00 2.66
N GLN A 106 17.61 13.67 1.53
CA GLN A 106 17.39 15.11 1.39
C GLN A 106 15.97 15.32 0.88
N GLN A 107 14.99 15.24 1.79
CA GLN A 107 13.63 15.65 1.45
C GLN A 107 13.62 17.18 1.30
N SER A 108 13.52 17.66 0.06
CA SER A 108 13.35 19.09 -0.20
C SER A 108 11.99 19.52 0.37
N ALA A 109 12.00 20.14 1.54
CA ALA A 109 10.90 21.00 1.96
C ALA A 109 11.03 22.31 1.17
N GLN A 110 10.17 22.52 0.16
CA GLN A 110 9.72 23.81 -0.42
C GLN A 110 9.20 23.58 -1.86
N GLY A 111 8.16 24.24 -2.37
CA GLY A 111 7.50 25.44 -1.86
C GLY A 111 6.11 25.63 -2.46
N GLN A 112 5.40 26.57 -1.83
CA GLN A 112 4.16 27.16 -2.28
C GLN A 112 4.27 27.49 -3.78
N PHE A 113 3.42 26.88 -4.60
CA PHE A 113 3.04 27.49 -5.87
C PHE A 113 2.06 28.60 -5.49
N SER A 114 2.59 29.82 -5.31
CA SER A 114 1.79 31.03 -5.23
C SER A 114 1.23 31.32 -6.62
N ASP A 115 -0.08 31.45 -6.70
CA ASP A 115 -0.72 32.44 -7.59
C ASP A 115 -1.07 33.67 -6.75
#